data_AF-A0A835EJQ5-F1
#
_entry.id   AF-A0A835EJQ5-F1
#
_cell.length_a   1.000
_cell.length_b   1.000
_cell.length_c   1.000
_cell.angle_alpha   90.00
_cell.angle_beta   90.00
_cell.angle_gamma   90.00
#
_symmetry.space_group_name_H-M   'P 1'
#
loop_
_entity.id
_entity.type
_entity.pdbx_description
1 polymer ?
#
loop_
_entity_poly.entity_id
_entity_poly.type
_entity_poly.pdbx_seq_one_letter_code
_entity_poly.pdbx_strand_id
1 'polypeptide(L)'
;MAAVQDAFAPYVKKLIVDMAQEEVSMLLGVSGEITKLEDNMESIKAFLTDAERRRLTDQSVQRWVSKLKDTMYDATDILDLCQLEADKRRGPTDEEGSNTVKKKKVSVGCFQPLLFCLQNPMFAHKIGSQIKELNRRLENIHKEADKFKFNINLGSNPEPRKLTDAERSVQKMTSEFNESSIVGEKIEQDTRELAQLLIPSGNHDIEVMSIVGMGGMGKTTLAQKIFNETTVQDHFKMKVWLSITQHFDEVEMLRTAIKHAGGDHGEEHDKTLLSRILTKTLSTGRFLLILDDMWNEKAWSHILSIPVRNACQKQRGTGS
;
A
#
# COMPACT_ATOMS: atom_id res chain seq x y z
N MET A 1 54.92 -30.48 -18.68
CA MET A 1 54.15 -29.40 -18.03
C MET A 1 53.68 -28.33 -19.01
N ALA A 2 54.51 -27.83 -19.94
CA ALA A 2 54.12 -26.81 -20.91
C ALA A 2 52.90 -27.18 -21.80
N ALA A 3 52.83 -28.41 -22.31
CA ALA A 3 51.72 -28.86 -23.17
C ALA A 3 50.35 -28.95 -22.48
N VAL A 4 50.31 -29.14 -21.16
CA VAL A 4 49.05 -29.13 -20.39
C VAL A 4 48.58 -27.68 -20.17
N GLN A 5 49.51 -26.75 -20.00
CA GLN A 5 49.23 -25.32 -19.84
C GLN A 5 48.68 -24.69 -21.13
N ASP A 6 49.24 -25.06 -22.30
CA ASP A 6 48.86 -24.49 -23.60
C ASP A 6 47.46 -24.91 -24.09
N ALA A 7 46.94 -26.06 -23.66
CA ALA A 7 45.59 -26.52 -24.02
C ALA A 7 44.54 -26.21 -22.94
N PHE A 8 44.93 -26.24 -21.67
CA PHE A 8 44.00 -26.04 -20.54
C PHE A 8 43.64 -24.56 -20.34
N ALA A 9 44.60 -23.65 -20.49
CA ALA A 9 44.33 -22.22 -20.29
C ALA A 9 43.32 -21.63 -21.31
N PRO A 10 43.39 -21.95 -22.63
CA PRO A 10 42.37 -21.53 -23.59
C PRO A 10 40.99 -22.15 -23.31
N TYR A 11 40.93 -23.40 -22.82
CA TYR A 11 39.67 -24.08 -22.49
C TYR A 11 38.97 -23.42 -21.28
N VAL A 12 39.72 -23.15 -20.21
CA VAL A 12 39.19 -22.45 -19.03
C VAL A 12 38.79 -21.01 -19.38
N LYS A 13 39.58 -20.31 -20.20
CA LYS A 13 39.22 -18.98 -20.72
C LYS A 13 37.89 -19.02 -21.47
N LYS A 14 37.70 -20.00 -22.35
CA LYS A 14 36.44 -20.17 -23.09
C LYS A 14 35.26 -20.43 -22.14
N LEU A 15 35.42 -21.33 -21.17
CA LEU A 15 34.38 -21.60 -20.16
C LEU A 15 33.99 -20.33 -19.39
N ILE A 16 34.95 -19.51 -18.97
CA ILE A 16 34.67 -18.25 -18.26
C ILE A 16 33.95 -17.25 -19.17
N VAL A 17 34.35 -17.15 -20.45
CA VAL A 17 33.68 -16.28 -21.43
C VAL A 17 32.25 -16.74 -21.69
N ASP A 18 32.03 -18.04 -21.89
CA ASP A 18 30.71 -18.62 -22.14
C ASP A 18 29.80 -18.40 -20.92
N MET A 19 30.29 -18.64 -19.69
CA MET A 19 29.54 -18.35 -18.45
C MET A 19 29.22 -16.86 -18.30
N ALA A 20 30.19 -15.96 -18.54
CA ALA A 20 29.97 -14.52 -18.43
C ALA A 20 28.97 -14.02 -19.50
N GLN A 21 29.01 -14.59 -20.70
CA GLN A 21 28.06 -14.28 -21.77
C GLN A 21 26.65 -14.75 -21.42
N GLU A 22 26.51 -15.94 -20.83
CA GLU A 22 25.22 -16.44 -20.33
C GLU A 22 24.67 -15.54 -19.23
N GLU A 23 25.47 -15.15 -18.24
CA GLU A 23 25.05 -14.24 -17.16
C GLU A 23 24.61 -12.88 -17.71
N VAL A 24 25.38 -12.26 -18.61
CA VAL A 24 25.04 -10.97 -19.22
C VAL A 24 23.77 -11.09 -20.07
N SER A 25 23.63 -12.16 -20.85
CA SER A 25 22.43 -12.41 -21.66
C SER A 25 21.19 -12.60 -20.78
N MET A 26 21.33 -13.29 -19.65
CA MET A 26 20.24 -13.45 -18.68
C MET A 26 19.83 -12.11 -18.07
N LEU A 27 20.79 -11.31 -17.59
CA LEU A 27 20.51 -10.01 -16.96
C LEU A 27 19.86 -9.02 -17.94
N LEU A 28 20.38 -8.93 -19.17
CA LEU A 28 19.78 -8.13 -20.23
C LEU A 28 18.39 -8.66 -20.61
N GLY A 29 18.21 -9.98 -20.63
CA GLY A 29 16.92 -10.63 -20.86
C GLY A 29 15.88 -10.26 -19.82
N VAL A 30 16.23 -10.28 -18.52
CA VAL A 30 15.31 -9.86 -17.45
C VAL A 30 14.94 -8.39 -17.59
N SER A 31 15.91 -7.52 -17.89
CA SER A 31 15.64 -6.09 -18.13
C SER A 31 14.66 -5.89 -19.29
N GLY A 32 14.83 -6.62 -20.40
CA GLY A 32 13.91 -6.55 -21.55
C GLY A 32 12.50 -7.06 -21.22
N GLU A 33 12.39 -8.14 -20.45
CA GLU A 33 11.10 -8.66 -20.00
C GLU A 33 10.40 -7.69 -19.03
N ILE A 34 11.14 -6.94 -18.20
CA ILE A 34 10.57 -5.89 -17.34
C ILE A 34 9.97 -4.75 -18.19
N THR A 35 10.69 -4.24 -19.19
CA THR A 35 10.16 -3.20 -20.09
C THR A 35 8.91 -3.70 -20.82
N LYS A 36 8.93 -4.94 -21.29
CA LYS A 36 7.76 -5.55 -21.94
C LYS A 36 6.56 -5.69 -21.00
N LEU A 37 6.80 -5.95 -19.72
CA LEU A 37 5.76 -5.99 -18.70
C LEU A 37 5.11 -4.62 -18.51
N GLU A 38 5.92 -3.56 -18.47
CA GLU A 38 5.45 -2.18 -18.41
C GLU A 38 4.54 -1.85 -19.60
N ASP A 39 4.99 -2.12 -20.82
CA ASP A 39 4.23 -1.88 -22.07
C ASP A 39 2.89 -2.64 -22.08
N ASN A 40 2.90 -3.91 -21.66
CA ASN A 40 1.71 -4.75 -21.55
C ASN A 40 0.71 -4.19 -20.54
N MET A 41 1.19 -3.76 -19.36
CA MET A 41 0.35 -3.16 -18.32
C MET A 41 -0.27 -1.84 -18.81
N GLU A 42 0.50 -0.98 -19.48
CA GLU A 42 0.00 0.27 -20.02
C GLU A 42 -1.07 0.03 -21.09
N SER A 43 -0.85 -0.94 -21.97
CA SER A 43 -1.81 -1.34 -23.00
C SER A 43 -3.13 -1.86 -22.40
N ILE A 44 -3.07 -2.67 -21.33
CA ILE A 44 -4.26 -3.20 -20.67
C ILE A 44 -5.04 -2.11 -19.91
N LYS A 45 -4.33 -1.13 -19.35
CA LYS A 45 -4.93 0.00 -18.62
C LYS A 45 -5.97 0.75 -19.46
N ALA A 46 -5.77 0.81 -20.77
CA ALA A 46 -6.69 1.44 -21.72
C ALA A 46 -8.11 0.84 -21.71
N PHE A 47 -8.25 -0.44 -21.33
CA PHE A 47 -9.53 -1.16 -21.34
C PHE A 47 -10.22 -1.20 -19.97
N LEU A 48 -9.48 -0.96 -18.88
CA LEU A 48 -9.95 -1.21 -17.51
C LEU A 48 -11.24 -0.48 -17.16
N THR A 49 -11.36 0.79 -17.56
CA THR A 49 -12.54 1.60 -17.24
C THR A 49 -13.83 1.05 -17.83
N ASP A 50 -13.80 0.62 -19.10
CA ASP A 50 -14.98 0.03 -19.76
C ASP A 50 -15.23 -1.40 -19.26
N ALA A 51 -14.16 -2.16 -19.04
CA ALA A 51 -14.24 -3.51 -18.51
C ALA A 51 -14.90 -3.55 -17.13
N GLU A 52 -14.52 -2.66 -16.21
CA GLU A 52 -15.10 -2.63 -14.86
C GLU A 52 -16.58 -2.25 -14.86
N ARG A 53 -17.02 -1.39 -15.79
CA ARG A 53 -18.44 -1.04 -15.96
C ARG A 53 -19.27 -2.21 -16.43
N ARG A 54 -18.74 -3.00 -17.36
CA ARG A 54 -19.42 -4.14 -17.98
C ARG A 54 -19.32 -5.42 -17.17
N ARG A 55 -18.36 -5.51 -16.26
CA ARG A 55 -18.12 -6.70 -15.43
C ARG A 55 -19.35 -7.18 -14.65
N LEU A 56 -20.26 -6.29 -14.26
CA LEU A 56 -21.47 -6.68 -13.52
C LEU A 56 -22.60 -7.23 -14.40
N THR A 57 -22.56 -6.93 -15.71
CA THR A 57 -23.65 -7.25 -16.65
C THR A 57 -23.24 -8.26 -17.72
N ASP A 58 -21.93 -8.40 -18.00
CA ASP A 58 -21.37 -9.28 -19.01
C ASP A 58 -20.44 -10.32 -18.35
N GLN A 59 -20.92 -11.57 -18.25
CA GLN A 59 -20.16 -12.67 -17.63
C GLN A 59 -18.83 -12.97 -18.35
N SER A 60 -18.73 -12.71 -19.66
CA SER A 60 -17.50 -12.96 -20.41
C SER A 60 -16.45 -11.92 -20.06
N VAL A 61 -16.86 -10.65 -19.95
CA VAL A 61 -16.01 -9.56 -19.44
C VAL A 61 -15.66 -9.80 -17.97
N GLN A 62 -16.58 -10.28 -17.14
CA GLN A 62 -16.30 -10.63 -15.75
C GLN A 62 -15.20 -11.69 -15.63
N ARG A 63 -15.28 -12.76 -16.44
CA ARG A 63 -14.24 -13.80 -16.47
C ARG A 63 -12.91 -13.23 -16.93
N TRP A 64 -12.92 -12.35 -17.93
CA TRP A 64 -11.72 -11.67 -18.42
C TRP A 64 -11.07 -10.79 -17.34
N VAL A 65 -11.84 -9.94 -16.64
CA VAL A 65 -11.33 -9.11 -15.53
C VAL A 65 -10.79 -9.99 -14.40
N SER A 66 -11.42 -11.13 -14.13
CA SER A 66 -10.95 -12.06 -13.09
C SER A 66 -9.59 -12.66 -13.47
N LYS A 67 -9.40 -13.13 -14.71
CA LYS A 67 -8.09 -13.61 -15.21
C LYS A 67 -7.01 -12.52 -15.13
N LEU A 68 -7.36 -11.27 -15.43
CA LEU A 68 -6.44 -10.15 -15.30
C LEU A 68 -6.05 -9.95 -13.84
N LYS A 69 -7.02 -9.94 -12.92
CA LYS A 69 -6.79 -9.82 -11.48
C LYS A 69 -5.85 -10.92 -10.96
N ASP A 70 -6.10 -12.18 -11.34
CA ASP A 70 -5.26 -13.31 -10.95
C ASP A 70 -3.82 -13.13 -11.45
N THR A 71 -3.67 -12.67 -12.70
CA THR A 71 -2.35 -12.38 -13.29
C THR A 71 -1.64 -11.21 -12.59
N MET A 72 -2.38 -10.21 -12.10
CA MET A 72 -1.80 -9.12 -11.31
C MET A 72 -1.33 -9.61 -9.93
N TYR A 73 -1.99 -10.62 -9.33
CA TYR A 73 -1.49 -11.23 -8.10
C TYR A 73 -0.16 -11.95 -8.31
N ASP A 74 0.01 -12.65 -9.43
CA ASP A 74 1.31 -13.25 -9.77
C ASP A 74 2.41 -12.19 -9.90
N ALA A 75 2.09 -10.99 -10.42
CA ALA A 75 3.03 -9.88 -10.50
C ALA A 75 3.46 -9.39 -9.11
N THR A 76 2.51 -9.29 -8.16
CA THR A 76 2.81 -8.89 -6.78
C THR A 76 3.60 -9.95 -6.04
N ASP A 77 3.31 -11.24 -6.27
CA ASP A 77 4.08 -12.34 -5.70
C ASP A 77 5.55 -12.30 -6.15
N ILE A 78 5.82 -11.94 -7.41
CA ILE A 78 7.18 -11.75 -7.91
C ILE A 78 7.87 -10.59 -7.17
N LEU A 79 7.17 -9.47 -6.94
CA LEU A 79 7.72 -8.33 -6.20
C LEU A 79 8.02 -8.69 -4.74
N ASP A 80 7.11 -9.43 -4.09
CA ASP A 80 7.27 -9.87 -2.70
C ASP A 80 8.44 -10.85 -2.56
N LEU A 81 8.62 -11.77 -3.52
CA LEU A 81 9.80 -12.63 -3.59
C LEU A 81 11.09 -11.81 -3.71
N CYS A 82 11.08 -10.74 -4.51
CA CYS A 82 12.23 -9.87 -4.66
C CYS A 82 12.53 -9.09 -3.37
N GLN A 83 11.49 -8.61 -2.69
CA GLN A 83 11.61 -7.93 -1.41
C GLN A 83 12.20 -8.86 -0.34
N LEU A 84 11.68 -10.08 -0.25
CA LEU A 84 12.16 -11.09 0.70
C LEU A 84 13.64 -11.45 0.48
N GLU A 85 14.06 -11.61 -0.77
CA GLU A 85 15.47 -11.88 -1.09
C GLU A 85 16.36 -10.65 -0.78
N ALA A 86 15.87 -9.44 -1.03
CA ALA A 86 16.59 -8.22 -0.67
C ALA A 86 16.78 -8.07 0.85
N ASP A 87 15.75 -8.42 1.63
CA ASP A 87 15.78 -8.36 3.09
C ASP A 87 16.72 -9.42 3.68
N LYS A 88 16.73 -10.65 3.13
CA LYS A 88 17.65 -11.72 3.55
C LYS A 88 19.11 -11.31 3.47
N ARG A 89 19.51 -10.53 2.46
CA ARG A 89 20.91 -10.09 2.31
C ARG A 89 21.24 -8.78 3.03
N ARG A 90 20.23 -8.02 3.46
CA ARG A 90 20.45 -6.89 4.37
C ARG A 90 20.85 -7.36 5.78
N GLY A 91 20.70 -8.65 6.08
CA GLY A 91 21.01 -9.26 7.37
C GLY A 91 20.00 -8.88 8.45
N PRO A 92 20.01 -9.55 9.62
CA PRO A 92 19.38 -8.99 10.81
C PRO A 92 20.02 -7.63 11.03
N THR A 93 19.20 -6.61 11.27
CA THR A 93 19.75 -5.33 11.72
C THR A 93 20.25 -5.62 13.13
N ASP A 94 21.57 -5.75 13.31
CA ASP A 94 22.17 -5.82 14.64
C ASP A 94 21.80 -4.53 15.38
N GLU A 95 20.72 -4.57 16.16
CA GLU A 95 20.37 -3.54 17.14
C GLU A 95 21.17 -3.70 18.44
N GLU A 96 22.31 -4.41 18.43
CA GLU A 96 23.20 -4.47 19.58
C GLU A 96 24.61 -3.99 19.22
N GLY A 97 24.80 -2.70 19.47
CA GLY A 97 26.06 -2.15 19.96
C GLY A 97 27.22 -2.07 18.96
N SER A 98 27.28 -1.00 18.15
CA SER A 98 28.57 -0.37 17.86
C SER A 98 28.43 1.06 17.34
N ASN A 99 29.02 2.00 18.08
CA ASN A 99 29.20 3.39 17.69
C ASN A 99 30.19 3.52 16.52
N THR A 100 29.74 3.35 15.28
CA THR A 100 30.50 3.86 14.12
C THR A 100 29.59 4.24 12.95
N VAL A 101 29.67 5.51 12.57
CA VAL A 101 29.31 6.14 11.29
C VAL A 101 27.91 5.82 10.75
N LYS A 102 27.02 6.80 10.93
CA LYS A 102 25.70 6.93 10.28
C LYS A 102 25.78 6.58 8.79
N LYS A 103 25.50 5.32 8.42
CA LYS A 103 25.17 4.97 7.04
C LYS A 103 23.85 5.66 6.72
N LYS A 104 23.92 6.66 5.85
CA LYS A 104 22.78 7.37 5.27
C LYS A 104 21.74 6.33 4.83
N LYS A 105 20.59 6.27 5.53
CA LYS A 105 19.40 5.56 5.07
C LYS A 105 18.98 6.24 3.76
N VAL A 106 19.46 5.74 2.63
CA VAL A 106 18.96 6.19 1.33
C VAL A 106 17.52 5.67 1.25
N SER A 107 16.56 6.58 1.10
CA SER A 107 15.16 6.22 0.86
C SER A 107 15.07 5.57 -0.52
N VAL A 108 15.14 4.24 -0.48
CA VAL A 108 15.03 3.28 -1.57
C VAL A 108 13.67 3.29 -2.25
N GLY A 109 13.42 4.05 -3.32
CA GLY A 109 12.19 3.92 -4.12
C GLY A 109 11.88 2.47 -4.52
N CYS A 110 10.59 2.20 -4.81
CA CYS A 110 9.95 0.89 -5.03
C CYS A 110 10.67 -0.17 -5.90
N PHE A 111 11.77 0.15 -6.57
CA PHE A 111 12.44 -0.73 -7.54
C PHE A 111 13.78 -1.31 -7.06
N GLN A 112 14.24 -0.94 -5.87
CA GLN A 112 15.52 -1.44 -5.37
C GLN A 112 15.57 -2.96 -5.07
N PRO A 113 14.47 -3.64 -4.72
CA PRO A 113 14.50 -5.10 -4.51
C PRO A 113 14.84 -5.86 -5.80
N LEU A 114 14.23 -5.47 -6.93
CA LEU A 114 14.48 -6.10 -8.23
C LEU A 114 15.95 -5.96 -8.67
N LEU A 115 16.53 -4.76 -8.54
CA LEU A 115 17.95 -4.52 -8.85
C LEU A 115 18.89 -5.36 -7.98
N PHE A 116 18.49 -5.61 -6.74
CA PHE A 116 19.26 -6.41 -5.80
C PHE A 116 19.14 -7.92 -6.10
N CYS A 117 17.99 -8.34 -6.60
CA CYS A 117 17.71 -9.69 -7.08
C CYS A 117 18.55 -10.06 -8.31
N LEU A 118 18.80 -9.08 -9.18
CA LEU A 118 19.68 -9.20 -10.35
C LEU A 118 21.17 -9.42 -9.99
N GLN A 119 21.57 -9.26 -8.72
CA GLN A 119 22.96 -9.51 -8.29
C GLN A 119 23.26 -11.00 -8.06
N ASN A 120 22.25 -11.87 -8.03
CA ASN A 120 22.45 -13.32 -7.96
C ASN A 120 21.93 -13.94 -9.27
N PRO A 121 22.81 -14.49 -10.12
CA PRO A 121 22.43 -15.02 -11.44
C PRO A 121 21.32 -16.09 -11.38
N MET A 122 21.35 -16.98 -10.39
CA MET A 122 20.34 -18.04 -10.22
C MET A 122 18.97 -17.45 -9.84
N PHE A 123 18.97 -16.44 -8.96
CA PHE A 123 17.74 -15.76 -8.56
C PHE A 123 17.22 -14.85 -9.67
N ALA A 124 18.10 -14.13 -10.36
CA ALA A 124 17.79 -13.34 -11.55
C ALA A 124 17.14 -14.20 -12.64
N HIS A 125 17.67 -15.40 -12.89
CA HIS A 125 17.09 -16.35 -13.83
C HIS A 125 15.68 -16.77 -13.41
N LYS A 126 15.48 -17.11 -12.12
CA LYS A 126 14.16 -17.44 -11.58
C LYS A 126 13.15 -16.30 -11.79
N ILE A 127 13.49 -15.08 -11.36
CA ILE A 127 12.62 -13.91 -11.53
C ILE A 127 12.37 -13.62 -13.00
N GLY A 128 13.40 -13.66 -13.84
CA GLY A 128 13.28 -13.49 -15.29
C GLY A 128 12.31 -14.47 -15.92
N SER A 129 12.35 -15.74 -15.51
CA SER A 129 11.42 -16.77 -15.99
C SER A 129 9.97 -16.49 -15.57
N GLN A 130 9.74 -16.01 -14.35
CA GLN A 130 8.41 -15.67 -13.85
C GLN A 130 7.86 -14.42 -14.57
N ILE A 131 8.67 -13.39 -14.77
CA ILE A 131 8.28 -12.18 -15.54
C ILE A 131 7.95 -12.54 -16.99
N LYS A 132 8.74 -13.42 -17.61
CA LYS A 132 8.48 -13.88 -18.98
C LYS A 132 7.14 -14.61 -19.11
N GLU A 133 6.82 -15.48 -18.16
CA GLU A 133 5.53 -16.17 -18.13
C GLU A 133 4.37 -15.19 -17.86
N LEU A 134 4.58 -14.22 -16.96
CA LEU A 134 3.63 -13.14 -16.70
C LEU A 134 3.32 -12.33 -17.97
N ASN A 135 4.35 -11.93 -18.73
CA ASN A 135 4.21 -11.27 -20.01
C ASN A 135 3.39 -12.08 -21.01
N ARG A 136 3.68 -13.38 -21.14
CA ARG A 136 2.92 -14.28 -22.01
C ARG A 136 1.44 -14.34 -21.64
N ARG A 137 1.12 -14.34 -20.35
CA ARG A 137 -0.26 -14.33 -19.85
C ARG A 137 -0.95 -13.00 -20.12
N LEU A 138 -0.28 -11.88 -19.87
CA LEU A 138 -0.81 -10.53 -20.17
C LEU A 138 -1.05 -10.33 -21.66
N GLU A 139 -0.17 -10.80 -22.53
CA GLU A 139 -0.39 -10.79 -23.99
C GLU A 139 -1.64 -11.57 -24.39
N ASN A 140 -1.89 -12.73 -23.79
CA ASN A 140 -3.10 -13.51 -24.05
C ASN A 140 -4.35 -12.78 -23.56
N ILE A 141 -4.29 -12.14 -22.39
CA ILE A 141 -5.37 -11.31 -21.86
C ILE A 141 -5.64 -10.13 -22.80
N HIS A 142 -4.59 -9.47 -23.29
CA HIS A 142 -4.68 -8.38 -24.27
C HIS A 142 -5.36 -8.84 -25.56
N LYS A 143 -4.96 -9.98 -26.13
CA LYS A 143 -5.60 -10.58 -27.32
C LYS A 143 -7.06 -10.98 -27.08
N GLU A 144 -7.41 -11.41 -25.87
CA GLU A 144 -8.81 -11.66 -25.51
C GLU A 144 -9.60 -10.34 -25.45
N ALA A 145 -8.97 -9.22 -25.06
CA ALA A 145 -9.59 -7.90 -24.95
C ALA A 145 -10.17 -7.42 -26.29
N ASP A 146 -9.47 -7.71 -27.40
CA ASP A 146 -9.89 -7.36 -28.76
C ASP A 146 -11.29 -7.90 -29.12
N LYS A 147 -11.70 -9.02 -28.53
CA LYS A 147 -13.00 -9.66 -28.78
C LYS A 147 -14.16 -8.88 -28.17
N PHE A 148 -13.92 -8.11 -27.11
CA PHE A 148 -14.96 -7.40 -26.37
C PHE A 148 -15.25 -6.01 -26.92
N LYS A 149 -14.43 -5.51 -27.86
CA LYS A 149 -14.51 -4.17 -28.45
C LYS A 149 -14.71 -3.11 -27.36
N PHE A 150 -13.85 -3.12 -26.35
CA PHE A 150 -13.92 -2.16 -25.26
C PHE A 150 -13.89 -0.72 -25.79
N ASN A 151 -14.69 0.15 -25.19
CA ASN A 151 -14.66 1.57 -25.55
C ASN A 151 -13.39 2.22 -24.98
N ILE A 152 -12.38 2.38 -25.84
CA ILE A 152 -11.13 3.08 -25.51
C ILE A 152 -11.37 4.58 -25.59
N ASN A 153 -12.18 5.14 -24.69
CA ASN A 153 -12.29 6.60 -24.58
C ASN A 153 -11.01 7.12 -23.93
N LEU A 154 -10.10 7.62 -24.77
CA LEU A 154 -8.90 8.33 -24.35
C LEU A 154 -9.33 9.67 -23.71
N GLY A 155 -9.26 9.77 -22.38
CA GLY A 155 -9.18 11.07 -21.73
C GLY A 155 -10.48 11.78 -21.34
N SER A 156 -11.56 11.08 -21.04
CA SER A 156 -12.63 11.68 -20.25
C SER A 156 -12.87 10.78 -19.06
N ASN A 157 -12.39 11.21 -17.90
CA ASN A 157 -12.81 10.70 -16.60
C ASN A 157 -14.33 10.84 -16.57
N PRO A 158 -15.12 9.80 -16.86
CA PRO A 158 -16.56 9.99 -16.93
C PRO A 158 -16.98 10.23 -15.49
N GLU A 159 -17.86 11.20 -15.25
CA GLU A 159 -18.40 11.43 -13.91
C GLU A 159 -18.68 10.07 -13.25
N PRO A 160 -18.04 9.76 -12.10
CA PRO A 160 -18.34 8.54 -11.40
C PRO A 160 -19.84 8.57 -11.13
N ARG A 161 -20.51 7.43 -11.38
CA ARG A 161 -21.93 7.24 -11.06
C ARG A 161 -22.17 7.89 -9.71
N LYS A 162 -23.09 8.87 -9.65
CA LYS A 162 -23.57 9.39 -8.37
C LYS A 162 -24.20 8.20 -7.65
N LEU A 163 -23.43 7.61 -6.73
CA LEU A 163 -23.90 6.56 -5.85
C LEU A 163 -25.18 7.07 -5.19
N THR A 164 -26.23 6.27 -5.27
CA THR A 164 -27.47 6.54 -4.55
C THR A 164 -27.18 6.60 -3.05
N ASP A 165 -28.01 7.31 -2.28
CA ASP A 165 -27.81 7.44 -0.83
C ASP A 165 -27.76 6.06 -0.13
N ALA A 166 -28.43 5.06 -0.70
CA ALA A 166 -28.34 3.66 -0.28
C ALA A 166 -26.94 3.07 -0.48
N GLU A 167 -26.29 3.30 -1.63
CA GLU A 167 -24.94 2.79 -1.91
C GLU A 167 -23.84 3.53 -1.13
N ARG A 168 -24.04 4.83 -0.82
CA ARG A 168 -23.17 5.58 0.11
C ARG A 168 -23.26 5.05 1.53
N SER A 169 -24.45 4.60 1.94
CA SER A 169 -24.65 3.97 3.25
C SER A 169 -23.97 2.60 3.33
N VAL A 170 -23.99 1.81 2.23
CA VAL A 170 -23.30 0.51 2.14
C VAL A 170 -21.77 0.64 2.23
N GLN A 171 -21.18 1.76 1.80
CA GLN A 171 -19.74 2.03 1.96
C GLN A 171 -19.33 2.47 3.37
N LYS A 172 -20.28 2.91 4.22
CA LYS A 172 -20.03 3.09 5.67
C LYS A 172 -20.06 1.70 6.33
N MET A 173 -19.05 0.87 6.05
CA MET A 173 -18.86 -0.41 6.75
C MET A 173 -18.35 -0.15 8.17
N THR A 174 -19.24 0.12 9.11
CA THR A 174 -19.02 -0.32 10.50
C THR A 174 -19.54 -1.74 10.61
N SER A 175 -18.78 -2.69 10.06
CA SER A 175 -18.91 -4.09 10.46
C SER A 175 -18.60 -4.16 11.95
N GLU A 176 -19.46 -4.79 12.74
CA GLU A 176 -19.09 -5.18 14.11
C GLU A 176 -17.78 -5.97 14.05
N PHE A 177 -16.82 -5.57 14.87
CA PHE A 177 -15.49 -6.15 14.88
C PHE A 177 -15.53 -7.48 15.63
N ASN A 178 -15.41 -8.59 14.89
CA ASN A 178 -15.40 -9.92 15.49
C ASN A 178 -13.96 -10.44 15.66
N GLU A 179 -13.36 -10.18 16.82
CA GLU A 179 -12.01 -10.66 17.17
C GLU A 179 -11.84 -12.18 17.02
N SER A 180 -12.90 -12.97 17.24
CA SER A 180 -12.83 -14.44 17.17
C SER A 180 -12.59 -15.00 15.77
N SER A 181 -12.79 -14.18 14.73
CA SER A 181 -12.59 -14.56 13.32
C SER A 181 -11.16 -14.32 12.82
N ILE A 182 -10.32 -13.69 13.64
CA ILE A 182 -8.96 -13.33 13.30
C ILE A 182 -8.04 -14.53 13.53
N VAL A 183 -7.23 -14.86 12.51
CA VAL A 183 -6.25 -15.94 12.56
C VAL A 183 -4.86 -15.40 12.20
N GLY A 184 -3.82 -16.06 12.72
CA GLY A 184 -2.42 -15.72 12.46
C GLY A 184 -1.65 -15.49 13.76
N GLU A 185 -0.54 -16.21 13.92
CA GLU A 185 0.24 -16.21 15.17
C GLU A 185 0.93 -14.86 15.44
N LYS A 186 1.28 -14.14 14.37
CA LYS A 186 2.04 -12.88 14.46
C LYS A 186 1.18 -11.66 14.76
N ILE A 187 -0.14 -11.73 14.49
CA ILE A 187 -1.00 -10.54 14.57
C ILE A 187 -1.07 -9.96 15.99
N GLU A 188 -1.03 -10.81 17.00
CA GLU A 188 -1.03 -10.38 18.41
C GLU A 188 0.25 -9.64 18.79
N GLN A 189 1.39 -10.13 18.30
CA GLN A 189 2.69 -9.49 18.53
C GLN A 189 2.75 -8.15 17.81
N ASP A 190 2.44 -8.14 16.50
CA ASP A 190 2.46 -6.94 15.67
C ASP A 190 1.50 -5.87 16.23
N THR A 191 0.31 -6.27 16.73
CA THR A 191 -0.64 -5.34 17.37
C THR A 191 -0.01 -4.66 18.59
N ARG A 192 0.66 -5.41 19.47
CA ARG A 192 1.29 -4.86 20.67
C ARG A 192 2.46 -3.94 20.35
N GLU A 193 3.31 -4.34 19.40
CA GLU A 193 4.45 -3.53 18.96
C GLU A 193 3.98 -2.21 18.33
N LEU A 194 2.98 -2.25 17.45
CA LEU A 194 2.41 -1.06 16.82
C LEU A 194 1.66 -0.18 17.82
N ALA A 195 0.94 -0.76 18.78
CA ALA A 195 0.29 0.00 19.86
C ALA A 195 1.31 0.78 20.69
N GLN A 196 2.46 0.19 21.03
CA GLN A 196 3.53 0.87 21.76
C GLN A 196 4.15 2.00 20.91
N LEU A 197 4.36 1.77 19.61
CA LEU A 197 4.85 2.81 18.70
C LEU A 197 3.88 3.98 18.53
N LEU A 198 2.57 3.75 18.66
CA LEU A 198 1.56 4.82 18.59
C LEU A 198 1.49 5.67 19.84
N ILE A 199 1.99 5.18 20.97
CA ILE A 199 1.95 5.87 22.25
C ILE A 199 3.23 6.69 22.38
N PRO A 200 3.16 8.03 22.26
CA PRO A 200 4.36 8.85 22.22
C PRO A 200 5.11 8.76 23.54
N SER A 201 6.43 8.57 23.47
CA SER A 201 7.32 8.59 24.64
C SER A 201 7.72 10.02 25.06
N GLY A 202 7.22 11.06 24.39
CA GLY A 202 7.70 12.44 24.51
C GLY A 202 6.69 13.52 24.09
N ASN A 203 7.21 14.61 23.51
CA ASN A 203 6.54 15.91 23.35
C ASN A 203 5.23 15.88 22.54
N HIS A 204 4.40 16.94 22.71
CA HIS A 204 3.08 17.14 22.10
C HIS A 204 3.02 17.27 20.55
N ASP A 205 3.87 16.58 19.80
CA ASP A 205 3.81 16.53 18.34
C ASP A 205 2.78 15.51 17.83
N ILE A 206 2.28 15.73 16.62
CA ILE A 206 1.38 14.79 15.95
C ILE A 206 2.22 13.63 15.43
N GLU A 207 2.05 12.45 16.02
CA GLU A 207 2.63 11.22 15.53
C GLU A 207 1.73 10.59 14.46
N VAL A 208 2.32 10.13 13.36
CA VAL A 208 1.60 9.58 12.21
C VAL A 208 2.16 8.21 11.87
N MET A 209 1.28 7.21 11.88
CA MET A 209 1.55 5.85 11.41
C MET A 209 0.70 5.56 10.18
N SER A 210 1.28 4.86 9.21
CA SER A 210 0.58 4.46 7.98
C SER A 210 0.65 2.94 7.80
N ILE A 211 -0.50 2.31 7.62
CA ILE A 211 -0.62 0.89 7.28
C ILE A 211 -0.94 0.80 5.80
N VAL A 212 0.05 0.39 5.00
CA VAL A 212 -0.05 0.33 3.54
C VAL A 212 0.06 -1.13 3.09
N GLY A 213 -0.71 -1.50 2.08
CA GLY A 213 -0.74 -2.85 1.55
C GLY A 213 -1.92 -3.06 0.62
N MET A 214 -1.93 -4.18 -0.10
CA MET A 214 -2.98 -4.51 -1.06
C MET A 214 -4.36 -4.65 -0.41
N GLY A 215 -5.41 -4.52 -1.22
CA GLY A 215 -6.79 -4.79 -0.80
C GLY A 215 -6.94 -6.23 -0.31
N GLY A 216 -7.63 -6.44 0.80
CA GLY A 216 -7.84 -7.78 1.39
C GLY A 216 -6.72 -8.28 2.32
N MET A 217 -5.61 -7.54 2.49
CA MET A 217 -4.49 -7.94 3.38
C MET A 217 -4.77 -7.77 4.88
N GLY A 218 -6.00 -7.45 5.29
CA GLY A 218 -6.34 -7.27 6.71
C GLY A 218 -5.86 -5.96 7.35
N LYS A 219 -5.57 -4.91 6.55
CA LYS A 219 -5.14 -3.59 7.08
C LYS A 219 -6.12 -2.99 8.07
N THR A 220 -7.39 -2.92 7.67
CA THR A 220 -8.50 -2.45 8.51
C THR A 220 -8.64 -3.32 9.76
N THR A 221 -8.48 -4.65 9.62
CA THR A 221 -8.50 -5.60 10.74
C THR A 221 -7.38 -5.33 11.75
N LEU A 222 -6.16 -5.09 11.29
CA LEU A 222 -5.03 -4.73 12.15
C LEU A 222 -5.26 -3.37 12.84
N ALA A 223 -5.73 -2.37 12.11
CA ALA A 223 -6.07 -1.06 12.67
C ALA A 223 -7.18 -1.17 13.73
N GLN A 224 -8.19 -2.02 13.52
CA GLN A 224 -9.25 -2.28 14.49
C GLN A 224 -8.71 -2.97 15.75
N LYS A 225 -7.80 -3.95 15.62
CA LYS A 225 -7.11 -4.55 16.79
C LYS A 225 -6.37 -3.50 17.60
N ILE A 226 -5.57 -2.67 16.94
CA ILE A 226 -4.81 -1.60 17.59
C ILE A 226 -5.74 -0.60 18.28
N PHE A 227 -6.83 -0.21 17.62
CA PHE A 227 -7.82 0.73 18.17
C PHE A 227 -8.53 0.21 19.44
N ASN A 228 -8.68 -1.11 19.53
CA ASN A 228 -9.30 -1.80 20.66
C ASN A 228 -8.29 -2.26 21.72
N GLU A 229 -6.99 -2.20 21.43
CA GLU A 229 -5.94 -2.61 22.35
C GLU A 229 -5.98 -1.76 23.64
N THR A 230 -5.85 -2.44 24.78
CA THR A 230 -6.02 -1.86 26.12
C THR A 230 -5.15 -0.63 26.41
N THR A 231 -3.85 -0.69 26.10
CA THR A 231 -2.94 0.44 26.31
C THR A 231 -3.30 1.65 25.44
N VAL A 232 -3.79 1.43 24.21
CA VAL A 232 -4.31 2.48 23.34
C VAL A 232 -5.58 3.10 23.93
N GLN A 233 -6.52 2.27 24.43
CA GLN A 233 -7.75 2.78 25.06
C GLN A 233 -7.46 3.61 26.32
N ASP A 234 -6.49 3.18 27.12
CA ASP A 234 -6.13 3.87 28.34
C ASP A 234 -5.44 5.21 28.07
N HIS A 235 -4.57 5.25 27.05
CA HIS A 235 -3.80 6.43 26.69
C HIS A 235 -4.64 7.51 25.98
N PHE A 236 -5.51 7.12 25.03
CA PHE A 236 -6.29 8.03 24.20
C PHE A 236 -7.76 8.03 24.62
N LYS A 237 -8.17 9.06 25.36
CA LYS A 237 -9.57 9.19 25.83
C LYS A 237 -10.54 9.56 24.71
N MET A 238 -10.07 10.25 23.69
CA MET A 238 -10.85 10.54 22.48
C MET A 238 -10.35 9.65 21.34
N LYS A 239 -11.26 8.94 20.68
CA LYS A 239 -10.93 8.04 19.58
C LYS A 239 -11.85 8.28 18.40
N VAL A 240 -11.29 8.73 17.29
CA VAL A 240 -12.02 9.10 16.08
C VAL A 240 -11.67 8.13 14.96
N TRP A 241 -12.64 7.33 14.53
CA TRP A 241 -12.50 6.46 13.36
C TRP A 241 -13.28 7.02 12.18
N LEU A 242 -12.64 7.32 11.05
CA LEU A 242 -13.30 7.80 9.84
C LEU A 242 -13.02 6.84 8.68
N SER A 243 -14.08 6.33 8.07
CA SER A 243 -13.99 5.60 6.80
C SER A 243 -14.01 6.62 5.65
N ILE A 244 -12.93 6.72 4.90
CA ILE A 244 -12.74 7.73 3.84
C ILE A 244 -13.01 7.07 2.49
N THR A 245 -14.22 7.22 1.97
CA THR A 245 -14.56 6.76 0.62
C THR A 245 -13.91 7.63 -0.46
N GLN A 246 -13.80 7.12 -1.69
CA GLN A 246 -13.26 7.87 -2.84
C GLN A 246 -13.98 9.22 -3.07
N HIS A 247 -15.27 9.26 -2.75
CA HIS A 247 -16.07 10.47 -2.68
C HIS A 247 -16.62 10.61 -1.26
N PHE A 248 -16.18 11.62 -0.54
CA PHE A 248 -16.67 11.94 0.80
C PHE A 248 -17.31 13.33 0.80
N ASP A 249 -18.27 13.52 1.70
CA ASP A 249 -18.85 14.82 1.99
C ASP A 249 -18.07 15.47 3.16
N GLU A 250 -17.57 16.68 2.95
CA GLU A 250 -16.68 17.34 3.91
C GLU A 250 -17.39 17.73 5.21
N VAL A 251 -18.66 18.12 5.11
CA VAL A 251 -19.49 18.54 6.24
C VAL A 251 -19.86 17.33 7.09
N GLU A 252 -20.29 16.25 6.44
CA GLU A 252 -20.62 14.98 7.10
C GLU A 252 -19.38 14.33 7.74
N MET A 253 -18.21 14.45 7.12
CA MET A 253 -16.95 13.99 7.70
C MET A 253 -16.63 14.74 9.00
N LEU A 254 -16.72 16.07 9.02
CA LEU A 254 -16.48 16.86 10.22
C LEU A 254 -17.51 16.53 11.32
N ARG A 255 -18.78 16.39 10.97
CA ARG A 255 -19.85 15.97 11.90
C ARG A 255 -19.55 14.61 12.52
N THR A 256 -19.19 13.63 11.69
CA THR A 256 -18.81 12.28 12.14
C THR A 256 -17.60 12.34 13.08
N ALA A 257 -16.57 13.13 12.73
CA ALA A 257 -15.39 13.31 13.56
C ALA A 257 -15.72 13.92 14.93
N ILE A 258 -16.58 14.93 14.98
CA ILE A 258 -17.04 15.57 16.22
C ILE A 258 -17.78 14.55 17.09
N LYS A 259 -18.72 13.78 16.51
CA LYS A 259 -19.47 12.75 17.23
C LYS A 259 -18.54 11.69 17.83
N HIS A 260 -17.60 11.17 17.05
CA HIS A 260 -16.65 10.15 17.53
C HIS A 260 -15.70 10.71 18.61
N ALA A 261 -15.36 11.99 18.55
CA ALA A 261 -14.58 12.66 19.60
C ALA A 261 -15.39 12.91 20.88
N GLY A 262 -16.68 12.55 20.94
CA GLY A 262 -17.57 12.79 22.08
C GLY A 262 -18.10 14.23 22.15
N GLY A 263 -17.98 15.00 21.07
CA GLY A 263 -18.51 16.35 20.97
C GLY A 263 -19.93 16.36 20.38
N ASP A 264 -20.60 17.51 20.56
CA ASP A 264 -21.89 17.80 19.94
C ASP A 264 -21.73 18.90 18.88
N HIS A 265 -22.39 18.72 17.75
CA HIS A 265 -22.45 19.69 16.65
C HIS A 265 -23.86 20.19 16.37
N GLY A 266 -24.88 19.71 17.11
CA GLY A 266 -26.29 20.02 16.85
C GLY A 266 -26.66 19.81 15.39
N GLU A 267 -27.34 20.79 14.79
CA GLU A 267 -27.69 20.81 13.37
C GLU A 267 -26.73 21.69 12.54
N GLU A 268 -25.51 21.98 13.02
CA GLU A 268 -24.60 22.90 12.32
C GLU A 268 -24.15 22.35 10.96
N HIS A 269 -24.29 23.16 9.90
CA HIS A 269 -23.95 22.81 8.51
C HIS A 269 -22.75 23.61 7.96
N ASP A 270 -22.36 24.71 8.60
CA ASP A 270 -21.23 25.52 8.17
C ASP A 270 -19.90 24.82 8.47
N LYS A 271 -19.11 24.59 7.42
CA LYS A 271 -17.81 23.91 7.51
C LYS A 271 -16.84 24.62 8.46
N THR A 272 -16.85 25.95 8.50
CA THR A 272 -15.92 26.74 9.33
C THR A 272 -16.28 26.61 10.81
N LEU A 273 -17.58 26.64 11.13
CA LEU A 273 -18.09 26.42 12.48
C LEU A 273 -17.84 24.99 12.94
N LEU A 274 -18.11 23.99 12.10
CA LEU A 274 -17.79 22.58 12.39
C LEU A 274 -16.28 22.37 12.64
N SER A 275 -15.41 22.97 11.82
CA SER A 275 -13.96 22.92 12.02
C SER A 275 -13.54 23.51 13.38
N ARG A 276 -14.17 24.62 13.80
CA ARG A 276 -13.94 25.22 15.12
C ARG A 276 -14.45 24.35 16.26
N ILE A 277 -15.61 23.72 16.10
CA ILE A 277 -16.16 22.78 17.09
C ILE A 277 -15.21 21.61 17.25
N LEU A 278 -14.80 20.96 16.15
CA LEU A 278 -13.86 19.85 16.18
C LEU A 278 -12.54 20.24 16.86
N THR A 279 -11.99 21.41 16.54
CA THR A 279 -10.78 21.94 17.19
C THR A 279 -10.97 22.01 18.71
N LYS A 280 -12.09 22.58 19.18
CA LYS A 280 -12.38 22.71 20.62
C LYS A 280 -12.52 21.35 21.29
N THR A 281 -13.25 20.43 20.67
CA THR A 281 -13.46 19.07 21.20
C THR A 281 -12.12 18.35 21.34
N LEU A 282 -11.31 18.31 20.28
CA LEU A 282 -10.01 17.66 20.29
C LEU A 282 -9.00 18.32 21.25
N SER A 283 -9.13 19.62 21.53
CA SER A 283 -8.28 20.31 22.51
C SER A 283 -8.46 19.80 23.95
N THR A 284 -9.55 19.10 24.28
CA THR A 284 -9.85 18.69 25.65
C THR A 284 -8.95 17.58 26.20
N GLY A 285 -8.23 16.84 25.36
CA GLY A 285 -7.37 15.75 25.80
C GLY A 285 -6.66 15.02 24.66
N ARG A 286 -5.91 13.98 25.01
CA ARG A 286 -5.21 13.14 24.03
C ARG A 286 -6.23 12.40 23.15
N PHE A 287 -6.01 12.45 21.85
CA PHE A 287 -6.88 11.82 20.86
C PHE A 287 -6.11 10.91 19.90
N LEU A 288 -6.77 9.84 19.47
CA LEU A 288 -6.34 9.00 18.34
C LEU A 288 -7.28 9.23 17.17
N LEU A 289 -6.73 9.48 15.98
CA LEU A 289 -7.47 9.65 14.74
C LEU A 289 -7.06 8.56 13.75
N ILE A 290 -8.02 7.74 13.35
CA ILE A 290 -7.86 6.71 12.31
C ILE A 290 -8.60 7.16 11.05
N LEU A 291 -7.86 7.22 9.95
CA LEU A 291 -8.37 7.51 8.61
C LEU A 291 -8.28 6.22 7.79
N ASP A 292 -9.37 5.48 7.75
CA ASP A 292 -9.45 4.19 7.07
C ASP A 292 -9.80 4.36 5.59
N ASP A 293 -9.26 3.47 4.76
CA ASP A 293 -9.43 3.43 3.30
C ASP A 293 -9.10 4.73 2.53
N MET A 294 -8.08 5.48 2.94
CA MET A 294 -7.73 6.74 2.26
C MET A 294 -7.28 6.56 0.79
N TRP A 295 -8.06 7.10 -0.14
CA TRP A 295 -7.75 7.10 -1.57
C TRP A 295 -6.86 8.26 -2.04
N ASN A 296 -6.88 9.39 -1.31
CA ASN A 296 -6.07 10.57 -1.58
C ASN A 296 -5.92 11.44 -0.33
N GLU A 297 -4.98 12.38 -0.36
CA GLU A 297 -4.64 13.24 0.78
C GLU A 297 -5.67 14.32 1.12
N LYS A 298 -6.70 14.56 0.28
CA LYS A 298 -7.60 15.72 0.42
C LYS A 298 -8.38 15.70 1.74
N ALA A 299 -8.80 14.52 2.19
CA ALA A 299 -9.50 14.37 3.48
C ALA A 299 -8.66 14.92 4.63
N TRP A 300 -7.35 14.67 4.61
CA TRP A 300 -6.43 15.23 5.57
C TRP A 300 -6.14 16.71 5.28
N SER A 301 -5.58 17.01 4.09
CA SER A 301 -5.01 18.31 3.78
C SER A 301 -6.03 19.45 3.81
N HIS A 302 -7.25 19.23 3.32
CA HIS A 302 -8.26 20.29 3.16
C HIS A 302 -9.30 20.37 4.28
N ILE A 303 -9.37 19.37 5.16
CA ILE A 303 -10.46 19.25 6.15
C ILE A 303 -9.92 19.07 7.55
N LEU A 304 -9.15 18.02 7.79
CA LEU A 304 -8.78 17.60 9.15
C LEU A 304 -7.48 18.24 9.63
N SER A 305 -6.56 18.59 8.74
CA SER A 305 -5.22 19.09 9.10
C SER A 305 -5.26 20.33 10.00
N ILE A 306 -6.11 21.31 9.64
CA ILE A 306 -6.24 22.58 10.36
C ILE A 306 -6.80 22.35 11.78
N PRO A 307 -7.99 21.74 11.97
CA PRO A 307 -8.54 21.57 13.31
C PRO A 307 -7.67 20.69 14.22
N VAL A 308 -7.05 19.64 13.67
CA VAL A 308 -6.15 18.75 14.43
C VAL A 308 -4.89 19.50 14.89
N ARG A 309 -4.21 20.21 13.98
CA ARG A 309 -3.01 20.99 14.33
C ARG A 309 -3.31 22.09 15.35
N ASN A 310 -4.41 22.81 15.16
CA ASN A 310 -4.84 23.85 16.09
C ASN A 310 -5.17 23.27 17.47
N ALA A 311 -5.75 22.07 17.53
CA ALA A 311 -6.04 21.41 18.79
C ALA A 311 -4.77 21.06 19.57
N CYS A 312 -3.75 20.48 18.90
CA CYS A 312 -2.46 20.17 19.50
C CYS A 312 -1.72 21.42 20.00
N GLN A 313 -1.78 22.53 19.25
CA GLN A 313 -1.16 23.79 19.69
C GLN A 313 -1.81 24.35 20.95
N LYS A 314 -3.14 24.28 21.07
CA LYS A 314 -3.85 24.75 22.28
C LYS A 314 -3.50 23.93 23.51
N GLN A 315 -3.31 22.62 23.36
CA GLN A 315 -2.92 21.74 24.47
C GLN A 315 -1.53 22.05 25.02
N ARG A 316 -0.61 22.54 24.18
CA ARG A 316 0.71 23.03 24.63
C ARG A 316 0.61 24.28 25.51
N GLY A 317 -0.40 25.13 25.26
CA GLY A 317 -0.56 26.41 25.97
C GLY A 317 -1.25 26.30 27.34
N THR A 318 -1.93 25.20 27.63
CA THR A 318 -2.63 24.97 28.90
C THR A 318 -1.76 24.34 29.99
N GLY A 319 -0.47 24.10 29.71
CA GLY A 319 0.50 23.48 30.62
C GLY A 319 1.47 24.45 31.31
N SER A 320 1.19 25.76 31.31
CA SER A 320 1.95 26.78 32.06
C SER A 320 1.15 27.33 33.23
#